data_AF-A0A954WB96-F1
#
_entry.id   AF-A0A954WB96-F1
#
_cell.length_a   1.000
_cell.length_b   1.000
_cell.length_c   1.000
_cell.angle_alpha   90.00
_cell.angle_beta   90.00
_cell.angle_gamma   90.00
#
_symmetry.space_group_name_H-M   'P 1'
#
loop_
_entity.id
_entity.type
_entity.pdbx_description
1 polymer ?
#
loop_
_entity_poly.entity_id
_entity_poly.type
_entity_poly.pdbx_seq_one_letter_code
_entity_poly.pdbx_strand_id
1 'polypeptide(L)'
;MRSAPGSAANNPRRRRLAPLHHRFGFQIAAAVPALLALGLFAFHDHASAQQPKDDGASQSSNPMAADSPAADPEAVAHFERVIRPILAQHCYECHSAEADTVEGDLRVDRRDGLLRGGDRGPAIVPSDSAASLLMKAVRYEDPELEMPPSGRLPDETVRLLSRWIEDGAAMPTDRTTAEARKSAIDYEAGRQFWSFQPLRRIVGNGAVLPE
;
A
#
# COMPACT_ATOMS: atom_id res chain seq x y z
N MET A 1 -4.56 -45.18 39.01
CA MET A 1 -3.86 -45.12 40.32
C MET A 1 -2.45 -44.63 40.01
N ARG A 2 -1.96 -43.44 40.31
CA ARG A 2 -2.07 -42.48 41.43
C ARG A 2 -1.97 -41.07 40.83
N SER A 3 -2.93 -40.16 40.95
CA SER A 3 -3.12 -39.17 42.03
C SER A 3 -1.86 -38.75 42.81
N ALA A 4 -1.34 -37.54 42.54
CA ALA A 4 -1.20 -36.47 43.54
C ALA A 4 -0.92 -35.09 42.87
N PRO A 5 -1.47 -33.97 43.38
CA PRO A 5 -1.38 -32.63 42.78
C PRO A 5 -0.60 -31.61 43.64
N GLY A 6 -0.33 -30.44 43.05
CA GLY A 6 -0.35 -29.17 43.79
C GLY A 6 0.96 -28.38 43.82
N SER A 7 0.94 -27.18 43.25
CA SER A 7 1.30 -25.95 44.00
C SER A 7 0.86 -24.73 43.19
N ALA A 8 -0.33 -24.24 43.52
CA ALA A 8 -0.83 -22.94 43.08
C ALA A 8 -0.34 -21.90 44.10
N ALA A 9 0.63 -21.08 43.71
CA ALA A 9 1.05 -19.92 44.49
C ALA A 9 0.20 -18.70 44.11
N ASN A 10 -0.73 -18.42 45.02
CA ASN A 10 -1.61 -17.27 45.16
C ASN A 10 -0.81 -15.95 45.25
N ASN A 11 -1.02 -14.99 44.35
CA ASN A 11 -0.53 -13.61 44.52
C ASN A 11 -1.71 -12.61 44.58
N PRO A 12 -2.15 -12.23 45.80
CA PRO A 12 -3.23 -11.27 45.98
C PRO A 12 -2.66 -9.85 46.08
N ARG A 13 -2.46 -9.19 44.94
CA ARG A 13 -2.36 -7.72 44.89
C ARG A 13 -3.38 -7.11 43.94
N ARG A 14 -4.65 -7.37 44.27
CA ARG A 14 -5.77 -6.48 43.92
C ARG A 14 -5.54 -5.13 44.61
N ARG A 15 -5.05 -4.12 43.88
CA ARG A 15 -5.22 -2.72 44.30
C ARG A 15 -6.52 -2.20 43.70
N ARG A 16 -7.38 -1.76 44.60
CA ARG A 16 -8.73 -1.28 44.35
C ARG A 16 -8.72 0.06 43.62
N LEU A 17 -9.78 0.23 42.84
CA LEU A 17 -10.24 1.39 42.09
C LEU A 17 -10.25 2.69 42.89
N ALA A 18 -9.98 3.81 42.21
CA ALA A 18 -10.59 5.11 42.47
C ALA A 18 -10.70 5.90 41.15
N PRO A 19 -11.91 6.30 40.72
CA PRO A 19 -12.08 7.27 39.63
C PRO A 19 -12.02 8.68 40.22
N LEU A 20 -11.02 9.48 39.82
CA LEU A 20 -11.07 10.93 40.04
C LEU A 20 -11.76 11.58 38.84
N HIS A 21 -13.03 11.89 39.03
CA HIS A 21 -13.74 12.83 38.18
C HIS A 21 -13.15 14.23 38.40
N HIS A 22 -12.49 14.79 37.39
CA HIS A 22 -12.27 16.23 37.32
C HIS A 22 -13.18 16.80 36.23
N ARG A 23 -14.36 17.22 36.70
CA ARG A 23 -15.18 18.21 36.01
C ARG A 23 -14.52 19.56 36.26
N PHE A 24 -13.83 20.09 35.26
CA PHE A 24 -13.58 21.53 35.20
C PHE A 24 -14.41 22.08 34.04
N GLY A 25 -15.64 22.48 34.39
CA GLY A 25 -16.38 23.43 33.60
C GLY A 25 -15.81 24.81 33.87
N PHE A 26 -15.38 25.49 32.82
CA PHE A 26 -15.29 26.94 32.81
C PHE A 26 -15.92 27.42 31.51
N GLN A 27 -17.15 27.89 31.62
CA GLN A 27 -17.74 28.77 30.62
C GLN A 27 -17.01 30.11 30.67
N ILE A 28 -16.62 30.65 29.51
CA ILE A 28 -16.66 32.09 29.28
C ILE A 28 -17.21 32.34 27.87
N ALA A 29 -18.18 33.25 27.86
CA ALA A 29 -18.96 33.74 26.75
C ALA A 29 -18.22 34.84 25.94
N ALA A 30 -18.94 35.37 24.93
CA ALA A 30 -18.69 36.58 24.13
C ALA A 30 -17.84 36.35 22.87
N ALA A 31 -18.47 36.23 21.69
CA ALA A 31 -19.04 37.31 20.88
C ALA A 31 -17.95 38.23 20.30
N VAL A 32 -17.50 37.91 19.08
CA VAL A 32 -16.68 38.81 18.25
C VAL A 32 -17.62 39.54 17.28
N PRO A 33 -17.61 40.88 17.25
CA PRO A 33 -18.57 41.65 16.48
C PRO A 33 -18.26 41.60 14.98
N ALA A 34 -19.32 41.42 14.20
CA ALA A 34 -19.34 41.73 12.78
C ALA A 34 -19.12 43.23 12.59
N LEU A 35 -18.06 43.61 11.88
CA LEU A 35 -17.88 44.96 11.35
C LEU A 35 -18.21 44.96 9.86
N LEU A 36 -19.44 45.42 9.60
CA LEU A 36 -19.88 46.01 8.35
C LEU A 36 -19.03 47.24 8.04
N ALA A 37 -18.28 47.18 6.95
CA ALA A 37 -17.80 48.38 6.26
C ALA A 37 -18.59 48.52 4.95
N LEU A 38 -19.60 49.39 4.98
CA LEU A 38 -20.25 49.93 3.80
C LEU A 38 -19.25 50.81 3.04
N GLY A 39 -18.80 50.34 1.88
CA GLY A 39 -18.15 51.15 0.87
C GLY A 39 -19.11 51.38 -0.29
N LEU A 40 -19.74 52.56 -0.33
CA LEU A 40 -20.45 53.11 -1.49
C LEU A 40 -19.47 53.16 -2.68
N PHE A 41 -19.69 52.32 -3.69
CA PHE A 41 -19.23 52.61 -5.04
C PHE A 41 -20.46 52.85 -5.92
N ALA A 42 -20.49 54.07 -6.46
CA ALA A 42 -21.52 54.58 -7.32
C ALA A 42 -21.72 53.69 -8.55
N PHE A 43 -22.97 53.28 -8.75
CA PHE A 43 -23.47 52.77 -10.03
C PHE A 43 -23.29 53.87 -11.09
N HIS A 44 -22.47 53.59 -12.10
CA HIS A 44 -22.58 54.25 -13.40
C HIS A 44 -23.07 53.23 -14.41
N ASP A 45 -24.29 53.51 -14.85
CA ASP A 45 -25.02 53.04 -16.03
C ASP A 45 -24.11 52.77 -17.24
N HIS A 46 -24.19 51.58 -17.85
CA HIS A 46 -24.57 51.48 -19.26
C HIS A 46 -24.80 50.04 -19.75
N ALA A 47 -25.89 49.89 -20.51
CA ALA A 47 -26.04 48.99 -21.65
C ALA A 47 -26.13 47.47 -21.42
N SER A 48 -27.38 47.05 -21.29
CA SER A 48 -27.93 45.78 -21.77
C SER A 48 -27.49 45.44 -23.20
N ALA A 49 -26.82 44.30 -23.38
CA ALA A 49 -26.74 43.59 -24.66
C ALA A 49 -26.58 42.06 -24.43
N GLN A 50 -27.68 41.35 -24.64
CA GLN A 50 -27.82 40.03 -25.26
C GLN A 50 -26.72 38.97 -25.01
N GLN A 51 -27.05 37.94 -24.23
CA GLN A 51 -26.33 36.66 -24.26
C GLN A 51 -26.65 35.90 -25.56
N PRO A 52 -25.65 35.45 -26.35
CA PRO A 52 -25.87 34.44 -27.37
C PRO A 52 -26.07 33.08 -26.70
N LYS A 53 -27.01 32.31 -27.25
CA LYS A 53 -27.18 30.88 -26.99
C LYS A 53 -26.21 30.13 -27.91
N ASP A 54 -25.22 29.50 -27.33
CA ASP A 54 -24.30 28.57 -27.96
C ASP A 54 -24.72 27.14 -27.60
N ASP A 55 -25.61 26.60 -28.44
CA ASP A 55 -25.90 25.17 -28.54
C ASP A 55 -24.68 24.49 -29.18
N GLY A 56 -23.68 24.16 -28.35
CA GLY A 56 -22.40 23.69 -28.84
C GLY A 56 -21.69 22.78 -27.86
N ALA A 57 -21.96 21.48 -27.96
CA ALA A 57 -21.13 20.45 -27.38
C ALA A 57 -19.66 20.65 -27.79
N SER A 58 -18.84 21.09 -26.84
CA SER A 58 -17.38 21.00 -26.91
C SER A 58 -16.85 20.67 -25.54
N GLN A 59 -16.77 19.36 -25.31
CA GLN A 59 -15.60 18.68 -24.76
C GLN A 59 -14.74 19.57 -23.87
N SER A 60 -15.07 19.57 -22.58
CA SER A 60 -14.11 19.84 -21.52
C SER A 60 -13.07 18.71 -21.52
N SER A 61 -12.16 18.73 -22.49
CA SER A 61 -10.92 17.96 -22.46
C SER A 61 -10.05 18.59 -21.38
N ASN A 62 -10.27 18.15 -20.14
CA ASN A 62 -9.28 18.26 -19.09
C ASN A 62 -7.99 17.59 -19.63
N PRO A 63 -6.89 18.32 -19.84
CA PRO A 63 -5.67 17.68 -20.29
C PRO A 63 -5.19 16.78 -19.15
N MET A 64 -5.23 15.47 -19.40
CA MET A 64 -4.26 14.45 -18.97
C MET A 64 -3.48 14.83 -17.70
N ALA A 65 -3.74 14.25 -16.52
CA ALA A 65 -3.38 12.86 -16.23
C ALA A 65 -2.17 12.37 -17.05
N ALA A 66 -1.04 13.07 -16.93
CA ALA A 66 0.25 12.60 -17.41
C ALA A 66 1.34 12.93 -16.37
N ASP A 67 2.14 11.90 -16.09
CA ASP A 67 3.42 11.91 -15.39
C ASP A 67 3.41 12.20 -13.89
N SER A 68 2.83 11.27 -13.12
CA SER A 68 3.63 10.77 -12.00
C SER A 68 4.77 9.98 -12.63
N PRO A 69 6.06 10.30 -12.38
CA PRO A 69 7.16 9.55 -12.97
C PRO A 69 6.94 8.07 -12.66
N ALA A 70 6.99 7.23 -13.69
CA ALA A 70 7.02 5.80 -13.51
C ALA A 70 8.13 5.50 -12.50
N ALA A 71 7.81 4.69 -11.48
CA ALA A 71 8.76 4.35 -10.44
C ALA A 71 10.07 3.85 -11.06
N ASP A 72 11.21 4.28 -10.50
CA ASP A 72 12.54 3.89 -10.96
C ASP A 72 12.59 2.36 -11.15
N PRO A 73 12.92 1.86 -12.37
CA PRO A 73 12.96 0.44 -12.66
C PRO A 73 13.82 -0.37 -11.68
N GLU A 74 14.93 0.19 -11.19
CA GLU A 74 15.77 -0.52 -10.21
C GLU A 74 15.09 -0.59 -8.84
N ALA A 75 14.41 0.47 -8.42
CA ALA A 75 13.63 0.47 -7.18
C ALA A 75 12.47 -0.54 -7.24
N VAL A 76 11.80 -0.65 -8.39
CA VAL A 76 10.78 -1.68 -8.63
C VAL A 76 11.39 -3.08 -8.62
N ALA A 77 12.56 -3.28 -9.23
CA ALA A 77 13.26 -4.56 -9.19
C ALA A 77 13.73 -4.94 -7.77
N HIS A 78 14.11 -3.96 -6.94
CA HIS A 78 14.38 -4.17 -5.53
C HIS A 78 13.13 -4.64 -4.78
N PHE A 79 11.98 -4.01 -5.02
CA PHE A 79 10.72 -4.45 -4.44
C PHE A 79 10.41 -5.91 -4.78
N GLU A 80 10.52 -6.29 -6.06
CA GLU A 80 10.24 -7.66 -6.50
C GLU A 80 11.21 -8.70 -5.90
N ARG A 81 12.49 -8.37 -5.78
CA ARG A 81 13.51 -9.31 -5.29
C ARG A 81 13.62 -9.39 -3.77
N VAL A 82 13.29 -8.30 -3.07
CA VAL A 82 13.57 -8.16 -1.63
C VAL A 82 12.29 -7.99 -0.83
N ILE A 83 11.46 -7.01 -1.18
CA ILE A 83 10.31 -6.63 -0.36
C ILE A 83 9.13 -7.60 -0.55
N ARG A 84 8.79 -7.96 -1.80
CA ARG A 84 7.69 -8.88 -2.08
C ARG A 84 7.88 -10.24 -1.41
N PRO A 85 9.07 -10.89 -1.43
CA PRO A 85 9.28 -12.14 -0.70
C PRO A 85 9.08 -12.01 0.82
N ILE A 86 9.47 -10.89 1.43
CA ILE A 86 9.21 -10.61 2.85
C ILE A 86 7.71 -10.56 3.12
N LEU A 87 6.96 -9.79 2.32
CA LEU A 87 5.50 -9.69 2.45
C LEU A 87 4.82 -11.05 2.22
N ALA A 88 5.27 -11.80 1.22
CA ALA A 88 4.75 -13.13 0.92
C ALA A 88 4.98 -14.11 2.07
N GLN A 89 6.17 -14.09 2.66
CA GLN A 89 6.54 -15.01 3.73
C GLN A 89 5.84 -14.69 5.07
N HIS A 90 5.63 -13.42 5.37
CA HIS A 90 5.23 -13.00 6.72
C HIS A 90 3.84 -12.38 6.82
N CYS A 91 3.21 -12.02 5.70
CA CYS A 91 1.97 -11.24 5.71
C CYS A 91 0.84 -11.87 4.89
N TYR A 92 1.15 -12.62 3.83
CA TYR A 92 0.12 -13.05 2.88
C TYR A 92 -0.84 -14.10 3.44
N GLU A 93 -0.41 -14.91 4.41
CA GLU A 93 -1.26 -15.91 5.06
C GLU A 93 -2.58 -15.31 5.58
N CYS A 94 -2.56 -14.05 6.03
CA CYS A 94 -3.74 -13.36 6.58
C CYS A 94 -4.17 -12.10 5.78
N HIS A 95 -3.30 -11.52 4.96
CA HIS A 95 -3.56 -10.22 4.30
C HIS A 95 -3.41 -10.26 2.77
N SER A 96 -3.78 -11.37 2.12
CA SER A 96 -3.73 -11.52 0.66
C SER A 96 -5.07 -11.96 0.07
N ALA A 97 -5.18 -12.02 -1.26
CA ALA A 97 -6.34 -12.60 -1.92
C ALA A 97 -6.56 -14.08 -1.61
N GLU A 98 -5.47 -14.76 -1.25
CA GLU A 98 -5.41 -16.21 -1.08
C GLU A 98 -5.58 -16.61 0.39
N ALA A 99 -5.66 -15.65 1.31
CA ALA A 99 -5.96 -15.90 2.72
C ALA A 99 -7.39 -16.43 2.86
N ASP A 100 -7.58 -17.43 3.73
CA ASP A 100 -8.92 -17.97 4.06
C ASP A 100 -9.86 -16.89 4.61
N THR A 101 -9.29 -15.93 5.33
CA THR A 101 -9.97 -14.71 5.80
C THR A 101 -9.00 -13.55 5.66
N VAL A 102 -9.44 -12.47 5.02
CA VAL A 102 -8.64 -11.26 4.84
C VAL A 102 -8.78 -10.40 6.10
N GLU A 103 -7.77 -10.48 6.97
CA GLU A 103 -7.79 -9.81 8.26
C GLU A 103 -7.77 -8.29 8.12
N GLY A 104 -8.67 -7.61 8.85
CA GLY A 104 -8.80 -6.16 8.87
C GLY A 104 -9.08 -5.51 7.50
N ASP A 105 -9.68 -6.25 6.56
CA ASP A 105 -9.90 -5.85 5.16
C ASP A 105 -8.62 -5.34 4.46
N LEU A 106 -7.45 -5.79 4.92
CA LEU A 106 -6.16 -5.32 4.44
C LEU A 106 -5.57 -6.27 3.41
N ARG A 107 -5.18 -5.70 2.26
CA ARG A 107 -4.56 -6.42 1.14
C ARG A 107 -3.12 -5.93 0.91
N VAL A 108 -2.15 -6.69 1.41
CA VAL A 108 -0.72 -6.36 1.27
C VAL A 108 -0.07 -6.94 0.00
N ASP A 109 -0.81 -7.77 -0.74
CA ASP A 109 -0.39 -8.43 -1.98
C ASP A 109 -0.49 -7.54 -3.23
N ARG A 110 -1.09 -6.35 -3.09
CA ARG A 110 -1.32 -5.39 -4.17
C ARG A 110 -1.10 -3.95 -3.73
N ARG A 111 -0.69 -3.11 -4.67
CA ARG A 111 -0.32 -1.72 -4.41
C ARG A 111 -1.45 -0.90 -3.82
N ASP A 112 -2.64 -0.99 -4.41
CA ASP A 112 -3.78 -0.20 -3.97
C ASP A 112 -4.28 -0.61 -2.57
N GLY A 113 -4.12 -1.88 -2.20
CA GLY A 113 -4.44 -2.40 -0.87
C GLY A 113 -3.49 -1.86 0.20
N LEU A 114 -2.19 -1.73 -0.10
CA LEU A 114 -1.23 -1.10 0.80
C LEU A 114 -1.49 0.39 1.01
N LEU A 115 -1.81 1.12 -0.07
CA LEU A 115 -2.00 2.58 -0.05
C LEU A 115 -3.36 3.01 0.51
N ARG A 116 -4.43 2.30 0.18
CA ARG A 116 -5.75 2.56 0.79
C ARG A 116 -5.81 2.00 2.20
N GLY A 117 -5.15 0.86 2.42
CA GLY A 117 -5.19 0.12 3.66
C GLY A 117 -6.51 -0.62 3.86
N GLY A 118 -6.73 -1.06 5.10
CA GLY A 118 -7.95 -1.74 5.54
C GLY A 118 -8.77 -0.89 6.51
N ASP A 119 -9.44 -1.53 7.46
CA ASP A 119 -10.36 -0.89 8.41
C ASP A 119 -9.74 0.25 9.23
N ARG A 120 -8.41 0.22 9.41
CA ARG A 120 -7.65 1.18 10.22
C ARG A 120 -7.00 2.30 9.39
N GLY A 121 -7.22 2.30 8.08
CA GLY A 121 -6.61 3.25 7.15
C GLY A 121 -5.32 2.72 6.50
N PRO A 122 -4.56 3.59 5.81
CA PRO A 122 -3.41 3.22 5.00
C PRO A 122 -2.37 2.38 5.73
N ALA A 123 -1.95 1.26 5.12
CA ALA A 123 -0.88 0.43 5.69
C ALA A 123 0.48 1.11 5.54
N ILE A 124 0.71 1.79 4.42
CA ILE A 124 1.94 2.53 4.15
C ILE A 124 1.63 3.96 3.72
N VAL A 125 2.50 4.87 4.14
CA VAL A 125 2.55 6.27 3.70
C VAL A 125 3.91 6.45 3.00
N PRO A 126 3.94 6.55 1.66
CA PRO A 126 5.20 6.71 0.93
C PRO A 126 6.00 7.91 1.43
N SER A 127 7.31 7.72 1.64
CA SER A 127 8.25 8.70 2.20
C SER A 127 8.03 9.05 3.68
N ASP A 128 7.20 8.29 4.40
CA ASP A 128 7.02 8.45 5.85
C ASP A 128 6.77 7.08 6.52
N SER A 129 7.86 6.42 6.91
CA SER A 129 7.77 5.13 7.59
C SER A 129 7.23 5.25 9.02
N ALA A 130 7.36 6.42 9.66
CA ALA A 130 6.84 6.66 11.01
C ALA A 130 5.32 6.81 11.05
N ALA A 131 4.73 7.42 10.01
CA ALA A 131 3.28 7.51 9.85
C ALA A 131 2.63 6.19 9.38
N SER A 132 3.43 5.26 8.84
CA SER A 132 2.95 4.01 8.26
C SER A 132 2.51 2.99 9.34
N LEU A 133 1.26 2.52 9.27
CA LEU A 133 0.72 1.50 10.19
C LEU A 133 1.49 0.18 10.11
N LEU A 134 1.97 -0.21 8.92
CA LEU A 134 2.79 -1.40 8.73
C LEU A 134 4.00 -1.38 9.65
N MET A 135 4.66 -0.22 9.81
CA MET A 135 5.85 -0.11 10.66
C MET A 135 5.50 -0.21 12.15
N LYS A 136 4.40 0.42 12.58
CA LYS A 136 3.89 0.29 13.96
C LYS A 136 3.57 -1.17 14.30
N ALA A 137 2.94 -1.87 13.35
CA ALA A 137 2.56 -3.27 13.48
C ALA A 137 3.78 -4.18 13.60
N VAL A 138 4.77 -4.07 12.70
CA VAL A 138 5.96 -4.96 12.72
C VAL A 138 6.98 -4.63 13.80
N ARG A 139 6.97 -3.40 14.32
CA ARG A 139 7.77 -3.00 15.48
C ARG A 139 7.05 -3.26 16.81
N TYR A 140 5.78 -3.67 16.76
CA TYR A 140 4.91 -3.89 17.91
C TYR A 140 4.89 -2.63 18.81
N GLU A 141 4.69 -1.47 18.19
CA GLU A 141 4.55 -0.19 18.89
C GLU A 141 3.12 -0.02 19.45
N ASP A 142 2.17 -0.80 18.93
CA ASP A 142 0.77 -0.84 19.36
C ASP A 142 0.36 -2.31 19.64
N PRO A 143 -0.05 -2.65 20.88
CA PRO A 143 -0.50 -3.99 21.25
C PRO A 143 -1.70 -4.51 20.46
N GLU A 144 -2.52 -3.63 19.87
CA GLU A 144 -3.69 -4.04 19.07
C GLU A 144 -3.34 -4.33 17.60
N LEU A 145 -2.09 -4.06 17.19
CA LEU A 145 -1.60 -4.16 15.80
C LEU A 145 -0.40 -5.10 15.64
N GLU A 146 0.04 -5.80 16.68
CA GLU A 146 1.26 -6.62 16.63
C GLU A 146 1.20 -7.67 15.51
N MET A 147 2.10 -7.56 14.54
CA MET A 147 2.18 -8.46 13.38
C MET A 147 3.64 -8.78 13.02
N PRO A 148 3.97 -10.01 12.62
CA PRO A 148 3.10 -11.19 12.56
C PRO A 148 2.76 -11.75 13.95
N PRO A 149 1.62 -12.44 14.14
CA PRO A 149 1.26 -13.06 15.42
C PRO A 149 2.16 -14.24 15.81
N SER A 150 2.88 -14.81 14.84
CA SER A 150 3.84 -15.89 15.04
C SER A 150 5.15 -15.43 15.70
N GLY A 151 5.38 -14.12 15.80
CA GLY A 151 6.54 -13.53 16.43
C GLY A 151 7.12 -12.37 15.65
N ARG A 152 7.96 -11.56 16.31
CA ARG A 152 8.61 -10.39 15.71
C ARG A 152 9.50 -10.78 14.54
N LEU A 153 9.52 -9.91 13.53
CA LEU A 153 10.47 -10.02 12.42
C LEU A 153 11.90 -9.73 12.88
N PRO A 154 12.92 -10.28 12.20
CA PRO A 154 14.30 -9.85 12.41
C PRO A 154 14.49 -8.35 12.15
N ASP A 155 15.36 -7.71 12.92
CA ASP A 155 15.63 -6.27 12.80
C ASP A 155 16.04 -5.85 11.37
N GLU A 156 16.77 -6.72 10.66
CA GLU A 156 17.12 -6.49 9.25
C GLU A 156 15.89 -6.40 8.36
N THR A 157 14.94 -7.30 8.53
CA THR A 157 13.68 -7.32 7.77
C THR A 157 12.87 -6.05 8.04
N VAL A 158 12.78 -5.63 9.30
CA VAL A 158 12.12 -4.37 9.69
C VAL A 158 12.83 -3.17 9.07
N ARG A 159 14.17 -3.17 9.04
CA ARG A 159 14.95 -2.10 8.40
C ARG A 159 14.73 -2.04 6.89
N LEU A 160 14.67 -3.18 6.19
CA LEU A 160 14.40 -3.22 4.76
C LEU A 160 13.02 -2.66 4.42
N LEU A 161 11.99 -3.05 5.18
CA LEU A 161 10.64 -2.51 5.01
C LEU A 161 10.60 -0.99 5.28
N SER A 162 11.24 -0.54 6.35
CA SER A 162 11.33 0.88 6.70
C SER A 162 12.00 1.69 5.59
N ARG A 163 13.17 1.24 5.11
CA ARG A 163 13.95 1.89 4.05
C ARG A 163 13.15 2.00 2.77
N TRP A 164 12.51 0.91 2.35
CA TRP A 164 11.67 0.91 1.16
C TRP A 164 10.51 1.92 1.24
N ILE A 165 9.85 2.04 2.39
CA ILE A 165 8.79 3.04 2.59
C ILE A 165 9.36 4.46 2.52
N GLU A 166 10.47 4.74 3.21
CA GLU A 166 11.16 6.03 3.19
C GLU A 166 11.60 6.43 1.77
N ASP A 167 12.00 5.45 0.95
CA ASP A 167 12.42 5.66 -0.44
C ASP A 167 11.22 5.78 -1.40
N GLY A 168 10.00 5.99 -0.88
CA GLY A 168 8.79 6.26 -1.66
C GLY A 168 7.96 5.02 -1.99
N ALA A 169 8.24 3.87 -1.38
CA ALA A 169 7.51 2.62 -1.55
C ALA A 169 7.29 2.23 -3.02
N ALA A 170 8.37 2.28 -3.82
CA ALA A 170 8.33 1.88 -5.23
C ALA A 170 7.88 0.42 -5.35
N MET A 171 6.86 0.17 -6.18
CA MET A 171 6.35 -1.17 -6.48
C MET A 171 5.59 -1.11 -7.81
N PRO A 172 5.40 -2.25 -8.50
CA PRO A 172 4.67 -2.24 -9.76
C PRO A 172 3.27 -1.67 -9.60
N THR A 173 2.85 -0.90 -10.58
CA THR A 173 1.44 -0.54 -10.73
C THR A 173 0.66 -1.74 -11.27
N ASP A 174 -0.64 -1.79 -11.03
CA ASP A 174 -1.49 -2.86 -11.58
C ASP A 174 -1.42 -2.89 -13.12
N ARG A 175 -1.20 -1.72 -13.74
CA ARG A 175 -0.90 -1.59 -15.18
C ARG A 175 0.40 -2.28 -15.56
N THR A 176 1.50 -2.05 -14.83
CA THR A 176 2.77 -2.73 -15.13
C THR A 176 2.69 -4.23 -14.89
N THR A 177 1.90 -4.74 -13.93
CA THR A 177 1.72 -6.20 -13.79
C THR A 177 0.85 -6.79 -14.90
N ALA A 178 -0.14 -6.04 -15.41
CA ALA A 178 -0.93 -6.46 -16.55
C ALA A 178 -0.10 -6.40 -17.85
N GLU A 179 0.72 -5.38 -18.02
CA GLU A 179 1.65 -5.23 -19.16
C GLU A 179 2.79 -6.25 -19.11
N ALA A 180 3.35 -6.56 -17.94
CA ALA A 180 4.33 -7.64 -17.76
C ALA A 180 3.70 -9.02 -18.03
N ARG A 181 2.45 -9.25 -17.62
CA ARG A 181 1.71 -10.46 -18.02
C ARG A 181 1.40 -10.50 -19.52
N LYS A 182 1.35 -9.34 -20.17
CA LYS A 182 1.13 -9.17 -21.61
C LYS A 182 2.42 -9.03 -22.41
N SER A 183 3.61 -9.00 -21.79
CA SER A 183 4.86 -8.91 -22.53
C SER A 183 4.89 -10.14 -23.42
N ALA A 184 4.72 -9.92 -24.71
CA ALA A 184 4.45 -10.96 -25.67
C ALA A 184 5.58 -11.98 -25.58
N ILE A 185 5.24 -13.24 -25.31
CA ILE A 185 6.20 -14.33 -25.39
C ILE A 185 6.81 -14.25 -26.79
N ASP A 186 8.13 -14.05 -26.85
CA ASP A 186 8.84 -14.11 -28.12
C ASP A 186 8.93 -15.58 -28.53
N TYR A 187 7.93 -16.01 -29.30
CA TYR A 187 7.84 -17.38 -29.77
C TYR A 187 8.99 -17.72 -30.72
N GLU A 188 9.56 -16.75 -31.44
CA GLU A 188 10.68 -16.98 -32.36
C GLU A 188 11.96 -17.26 -31.57
N ALA A 189 12.26 -16.43 -30.55
CA ALA A 189 13.35 -16.69 -29.63
C ALA A 189 13.15 -17.99 -28.85
N GLY A 190 11.91 -18.30 -28.43
CA GLY A 190 11.56 -19.54 -27.74
C GLY A 190 11.84 -20.80 -28.58
N ARG A 191 11.63 -20.75 -29.89
CA ARG A 191 11.93 -21.87 -30.81
C ARG A 191 13.43 -22.17 -30.92
N GLN A 192 14.30 -21.21 -30.60
CA GLN A 192 15.75 -21.39 -30.62
C GLN A 192 16.30 -22.12 -29.39
N PHE A 193 15.48 -22.34 -28.36
CA PHE A 193 15.90 -23.06 -27.17
C PHE A 193 16.24 -24.52 -27.50
N TRP A 194 17.29 -25.06 -26.87
CA TRP A 194 17.90 -26.35 -27.23
C TRP A 194 16.91 -27.52 -27.29
N SER A 195 15.86 -27.53 -26.46
CA SER A 195 14.86 -28.61 -26.40
C SER A 195 13.88 -28.59 -27.58
N PHE A 196 13.78 -27.48 -28.30
CA PHE A 196 12.95 -27.33 -29.49
C PHE A 196 13.76 -27.44 -30.79
N GLN A 197 15.08 -27.59 -30.70
CA GLN A 197 15.93 -27.85 -31.85
C GLN A 197 15.78 -29.30 -32.30
N PRO A 198 15.67 -29.58 -33.61
CA PRO A 198 15.56 -30.93 -34.12
C PRO A 198 16.82 -31.74 -33.76
N LEU A 199 16.63 -32.98 -33.34
CA LEU A 199 17.74 -33.89 -33.06
C LEU A 199 18.56 -34.10 -34.34
N ARG A 200 19.85 -33.76 -34.29
CA ARG A 200 20.76 -34.00 -35.40
C ARG A 200 20.92 -35.51 -35.57
N ARG A 201 20.41 -36.05 -36.67
CA ARG A 201 20.64 -37.45 -37.04
C ARG A 201 22.11 -37.62 -37.38
N ILE A 202 22.87 -38.20 -36.46
CA ILE A 202 24.20 -38.72 -36.75
C ILE A 202 24.04 -39.96 -37.62
N VAL A 203 24.22 -39.83 -38.93
CA VAL A 203 24.40 -40.97 -39.82
C VAL A 203 25.84 -41.43 -39.69
N GLY A 204 26.05 -42.74 -39.51
CA GLY A 204 27.37 -43.34 -39.32
C GLY A 204 28.37 -42.81 -40.35
N ASN A 205 29.51 -42.30 -39.86
CA ASN A 205 30.60 -41.61 -40.56
C ASN A 205 30.65 -40.07 -40.42
N GLY A 206 29.91 -39.47 -39.49
CA GLY A 206 30.19 -38.10 -39.01
C GLY A 206 29.97 -36.96 -40.02
N ALA A 207 29.44 -37.28 -41.21
CA ALA A 207 29.05 -36.27 -42.18
C ALA A 207 27.63 -35.79 -41.89
N VAL A 208 27.50 -34.48 -41.67
CA VAL A 208 26.21 -33.78 -41.59
C VAL A 208 25.75 -33.54 -43.02
N LEU A 209 24.64 -34.15 -43.45
CA LEU A 209 24.03 -33.85 -44.75
C LEU A 209 23.35 -32.46 -44.67
N PRO A 210 23.56 -31.56 -45.65
CA PRO A 210 22.71 -30.39 -45.80
C PRO A 210 21.30 -30.81 -46.23
N GLU A 211 20.31 -30.00 -45.84
CA GLU A 211 18.86 -30.25 -46.02
C GLU A 211 18.43 -30.56 -47.46
#